data_AF-A0A090Q5G3-F1
#
_entry.id   AF-A0A090Q5G3-F1
#
_cell.length_a   1.000
_cell.length_b   1.000
_cell.length_c   1.000
_cell.angle_alpha   90.00
_cell.angle_beta   90.00
_cell.angle_gamma   90.00
#
_symmetry.space_group_name_H-M   'P 1'
#
loop_
_entity.id
_entity.type
_entity.pdbx_description
1 polymer ?
#
loop_
_entity_poly.entity_id
_entity_poly.type
_entity_poly.pdbx_seq_one_letter_code
_entity_poly.pdbx_strand_id
1 'polypeptide(L)'
;MTANLLAHSDLFAAGIARSGAYNRTLTPFGFQSEERSYWEAPEIYNTMSPFMNAEKVDEPILLIHGQADNNSGTYPLQSERYFNALKGLGAQARLVMLPKESHGYVAKESILHVLWEQDQWLEKHVKNKNTAE
;
A
#
# COMPACT_ATOMS: atom_id res chain seq x y z
N MET A 1 5.79 -2.94 -3.37
CA MET A 1 7.13 -2.37 -3.13
C MET A 1 7.09 -1.28 -2.07
N THR A 2 6.45 -0.11 -2.30
CA THR A 2 6.44 1.03 -1.33
C THR A 2 6.18 0.64 0.12
N ALA A 3 5.05 -0.03 0.41
CA ALA A 3 4.70 -0.42 1.77
C ALA A 3 5.70 -1.38 2.42
N ASN A 4 6.39 -2.21 1.61
CA ASN A 4 7.43 -3.10 2.12
C ASN A 4 8.72 -2.33 2.42
N LEU A 5 9.03 -1.27 1.67
CA LEU A 5 10.19 -0.44 1.96
C LEU A 5 9.98 0.34 3.26
N LEU A 6 8.80 0.91 3.48
CA LEU A 6 8.50 1.60 4.75
C LEU A 6 8.55 0.65 5.96
N ALA A 7 8.02 -0.57 5.82
CA ALA A 7 8.05 -1.52 6.93
C ALA A 7 9.45 -2.05 7.31
N HIS A 8 10.46 -1.81 6.47
CA HIS A 8 11.80 -2.39 6.61
C HIS A 8 12.95 -1.37 6.44
N SER A 9 12.67 -0.07 6.39
CA SER A 9 13.69 0.98 6.32
C SER A 9 13.13 2.36 6.65
N ASP A 10 13.94 3.17 7.35
CA ASP A 10 13.59 4.56 7.72
C ASP A 10 14.18 5.60 6.74
N LEU A 11 14.36 5.20 5.48
CA LEU A 11 15.04 6.04 4.47
C LEU A 11 14.09 7.00 3.75
N PHE A 12 12.77 6.83 3.92
CA PHE A 12 11.77 7.53 3.12
C PHE A 12 10.97 8.50 3.99
N ALA A 13 10.66 9.69 3.47
CA ALA A 13 9.87 10.66 4.23
C ALA A 13 8.37 10.36 4.25
N ALA A 14 7.87 9.69 3.21
CA ALA A 14 6.47 9.28 3.02
C ALA A 14 6.37 8.25 1.88
N GLY A 15 5.29 7.47 1.85
CA GLY A 15 5.00 6.51 0.79
C GLY A 15 3.71 6.81 0.01
N ILE A 16 3.72 6.49 -1.28
CA ILE A 16 2.53 6.41 -2.13
C ILE A 16 2.49 5.00 -2.73
N ALA A 17 1.47 4.22 -2.40
CA ALA A 17 1.30 2.85 -2.86
C ALA A 17 -0.02 2.71 -3.64
N ARG A 18 0.07 2.19 -4.86
CA ARG A 18 -1.08 2.00 -5.76
C ARG A 18 -1.32 0.52 -6.02
N SER A 19 -2.58 0.11 -5.94
CA SER A 19 -3.06 -1.24 -6.30
C SER A 19 -2.13 -2.37 -5.83
N GLY A 20 -1.77 -2.36 -4.53
CA GLY A 20 -0.71 -3.20 -3.98
C GLY A 20 -1.18 -4.55 -3.42
N ALA A 21 -0.26 -5.52 -3.36
CA ALA A 21 -0.39 -6.75 -2.60
C ALA A 21 0.27 -6.57 -1.22
N TYR A 22 -0.52 -6.44 -0.16
CA TYR A 22 0.00 -6.13 1.18
C TYR A 22 -0.05 -7.34 2.13
N ASN A 23 -0.98 -8.25 1.91
CA ASN A 23 -1.13 -9.49 2.66
C ASN A 23 -1.00 -10.68 1.70
N ARG A 24 0.12 -11.42 1.81
CA ARG A 24 0.40 -12.58 0.98
C ARG A 24 -0.39 -13.83 1.39
N THR A 25 -1.05 -13.85 2.55
CA THR A 25 -1.98 -14.96 2.89
C THR A 25 -3.21 -14.97 1.99
N LEU A 26 -3.53 -13.84 1.33
CA LEU A 26 -4.59 -13.75 0.32
C LEU A 26 -4.14 -14.24 -1.06
N THR A 27 -2.83 -14.50 -1.24
CA THR A 27 -2.22 -15.00 -2.48
C THR A 27 -1.22 -16.13 -2.19
N PRO A 28 -1.66 -17.27 -1.60
CA PRO A 28 -0.78 -18.23 -0.94
C PRO A 28 -0.08 -19.24 -1.87
N PHE A 29 -0.12 -19.05 -3.19
CA PHE A 29 0.38 -20.00 -4.19
C PHE A 29 1.42 -19.36 -5.13
N GLY A 30 2.53 -18.95 -4.53
CA GLY A 30 3.65 -18.31 -5.20
C GLY A 30 3.41 -16.83 -5.51
N PHE A 31 4.50 -16.08 -5.63
CA PHE A 31 4.48 -14.70 -6.14
C PHE A 31 5.85 -14.32 -6.71
N GLN A 32 5.87 -13.58 -7.82
CA GLN A 32 7.12 -13.15 -8.46
C GLN A 32 8.08 -14.32 -8.68
N SER A 33 9.20 -14.38 -7.94
CA SER A 33 10.21 -15.44 -8.02
C SER A 33 10.07 -16.52 -6.93
N GLU A 34 9.11 -16.39 -6.02
CA GLU A 34 8.81 -17.41 -5.02
C GLU A 34 7.79 -18.40 -5.61
N GLU A 35 8.26 -19.60 -5.94
CA GLU A 35 7.42 -20.67 -6.51
C GLU A 35 6.75 -21.53 -5.44
N ARG A 36 7.24 -21.50 -4.19
CA ARG A 36 6.67 -22.27 -3.08
C ARG A 36 5.39 -21.63 -2.57
N SER A 37 4.50 -22.45 -2.02
CA SER A 37 3.29 -22.00 -1.34
C SER A 37 3.58 -21.36 0.03
N TYR A 38 2.56 -20.70 0.60
CA TYR A 38 2.64 -20.12 1.94
C TYR A 38 3.10 -21.14 3.00
N TRP A 39 2.62 -22.38 2.93
CA TRP A 39 2.94 -23.41 3.92
C TRP A 39 4.35 -23.99 3.78
N GLU A 40 4.94 -23.89 2.58
CA GLU A 40 6.31 -24.34 2.32
C GLU A 40 7.35 -23.25 2.67
N ALA A 41 6.95 -21.97 2.64
CA ALA A 41 7.83 -20.84 2.92
C ALA A 41 7.18 -19.74 3.79
N PRO A 42 6.59 -20.06 4.95
CA PRO A 42 5.77 -19.12 5.72
C PRO A 42 6.54 -17.86 6.12
N GLU A 43 7.82 -18.00 6.46
CA GLU A 43 8.69 -16.87 6.85
C GLU A 43 8.86 -15.84 5.74
N ILE A 44 8.97 -16.29 4.49
CA ILE A 44 9.12 -15.39 3.33
C ILE A 44 7.81 -14.64 3.09
N TYR A 45 6.68 -15.33 3.17
CA TYR A 45 5.37 -14.71 3.01
C TYR A 45 5.09 -13.69 4.10
N ASN A 46 5.43 -14.00 5.36
CA ASN A 46 5.27 -13.08 6.49
C ASN A 46 6.21 -11.87 6.38
N THR A 47 7.48 -12.09 6.03
CA THR A 47 8.47 -11.02 5.85
C THR A 47 8.09 -10.07 4.72
N MET A 48 7.61 -10.61 3.58
CA MET A 48 7.24 -9.84 2.39
C MET A 48 5.83 -9.27 2.42
N SER A 49 5.06 -9.50 3.50
CA SER A 49 3.72 -8.94 3.68
C SER A 49 3.80 -7.69 4.55
N PRO A 50 3.65 -6.47 3.98
CA PRO A 50 3.49 -5.25 4.75
C PRO A 50 2.41 -5.35 5.83
N PHE A 51 1.33 -6.10 5.58
CA PHE A 51 0.28 -6.33 6.55
C PHE A 51 0.77 -7.00 7.85
N MET A 52 1.73 -7.93 7.74
CA MET A 52 2.31 -8.63 8.90
C MET A 52 3.39 -7.81 9.63
N ASN A 53 3.75 -6.64 9.08
CA ASN A 53 4.76 -5.74 9.61
C ASN A 53 4.19 -4.31 9.73
N ALA A 54 2.87 -4.18 9.82
CA ALA A 54 2.19 -2.88 9.78
C ALA A 54 2.55 -2.01 10.99
N GLU A 55 2.93 -2.63 12.11
CA GLU A 55 3.40 -1.98 13.33
C GLU A 55 4.75 -1.28 13.18
N LYS A 56 5.51 -1.65 12.13
CA LYS A 56 6.82 -1.04 11.82
C LYS A 56 6.69 0.18 10.91
N VAL A 57 5.52 0.45 10.36
CA VAL A 57 5.30 1.57 9.44
C VAL A 57 4.97 2.81 10.25
N ASP A 58 5.95 3.69 10.41
CA ASP A 58 5.81 4.94 11.15
C ASP A 58 5.77 6.18 10.24
N GLU A 59 6.08 6.04 8.95
CA GLU A 59 5.96 7.14 7.99
C GLU A 59 4.56 7.29 7.38
N PRO A 60 4.20 8.51 6.93
CA PRO A 60 2.94 8.73 6.25
C PRO A 60 2.82 7.91 4.97
N ILE A 61 1.74 7.13 4.83
CA ILE A 61 1.43 6.38 3.61
C ILE A 61 0.07 6.72 2.99
N LEU A 62 0.08 7.03 1.68
CA LEU A 62 -1.09 7.12 0.83
C LEU A 62 -1.31 5.80 0.08
N LEU A 63 -2.49 5.21 0.25
CA LEU A 63 -2.96 4.04 -0.47
C LEU A 63 -4.00 4.47 -1.50
N ILE A 64 -3.85 4.04 -2.75
CA ILE A 64 -4.83 4.27 -3.82
C ILE A 64 -5.15 2.94 -4.48
N HIS A 65 -6.42 2.64 -4.70
CA HIS A 65 -6.83 1.38 -5.31
C HIS A 65 -8.08 1.54 -6.18
N GLY A 66 -8.11 0.88 -7.33
CA GLY A 66 -9.34 0.66 -8.09
C GLY A 66 -10.29 -0.29 -7.35
N GLN A 67 -11.55 0.11 -7.16
CA GLN A 67 -12.53 -0.74 -6.45
C GLN A 67 -12.97 -1.95 -7.30
N ALA A 68 -12.76 -1.90 -8.62
CA ALA A 68 -13.02 -2.99 -9.55
C ALA A 68 -11.72 -3.71 -9.98
N ASP A 69 -10.65 -3.63 -9.17
CA ASP A 69 -9.43 -4.40 -9.43
C ASP A 69 -9.74 -5.90 -9.35
N ASN A 70 -9.58 -6.58 -10.48
CA ASN A 70 -9.80 -8.01 -10.63
C ASN A 70 -8.49 -8.81 -10.78
N ASN A 71 -7.34 -8.15 -10.63
CA ASN A 71 -6.04 -8.80 -10.62
C ASN A 71 -5.96 -9.73 -9.40
N SER A 72 -5.66 -11.00 -9.65
CA SER A 72 -5.65 -12.05 -8.62
C SER A 72 -4.66 -11.77 -7.49
N GLY A 73 -3.62 -10.98 -7.77
CA GLY A 73 -2.61 -10.59 -6.80
C GLY A 73 -3.00 -9.45 -5.86
N THR A 74 -3.95 -8.61 -6.26
CA THR A 74 -4.14 -7.27 -5.69
C THR A 74 -5.61 -6.90 -5.52
N TYR A 75 -6.49 -7.83 -5.17
CA TYR A 75 -7.90 -7.49 -4.91
C TYR A 75 -8.03 -6.30 -3.94
N PRO A 76 -9.08 -5.45 -4.08
CA PRO A 76 -9.28 -4.25 -3.27
C PRO A 76 -9.16 -4.46 -1.75
N LEU A 77 -9.57 -5.64 -1.28
CA LEU A 77 -9.45 -6.10 0.11
C LEU A 77 -8.03 -5.94 0.67
N GLN A 78 -7.00 -6.06 -0.17
CA GLN A 78 -5.60 -5.82 0.19
C GLN A 78 -5.42 -4.43 0.80
N SER A 79 -5.86 -3.39 0.09
CA SER A 79 -5.75 -2.01 0.59
C SER A 79 -6.65 -1.74 1.78
N GLU A 80 -7.88 -2.27 1.76
CA GLU A 80 -8.85 -2.06 2.85
C GLU A 80 -8.36 -2.64 4.17
N ARG A 81 -7.86 -3.88 4.16
CA ARG A 81 -7.34 -4.54 5.36
C ARG A 81 -6.06 -3.89 5.85
N TYR A 82 -5.15 -3.55 4.94
CA TYR A 82 -3.91 -2.91 5.31
C TYR A 82 -4.13 -1.51 5.89
N PHE A 83 -5.01 -0.70 5.28
CA PHE A 83 -5.41 0.59 5.83
C PHE A 83 -6.00 0.47 7.25
N ASN A 84 -6.90 -0.49 7.46
CA ASN A 84 -7.50 -0.70 8.78
C ASN A 84 -6.46 -1.09 9.83
N ALA A 85 -5.49 -1.93 9.48
CA ALA A 85 -4.38 -2.29 10.38
C ALA A 85 -3.52 -1.06 10.72
N LEU A 86 -3.07 -0.31 9.71
CA LEU A 86 -2.30 0.92 9.89
C LEU A 86 -3.03 1.93 10.78
N LYS A 87 -4.30 2.20 10.50
CA LYS A 87 -5.11 3.12 11.31
C LYS A 87 -5.31 2.63 12.73
N GLY A 88 -5.53 1.33 12.94
CA GLY A 88 -5.66 0.72 14.26
C GLY A 88 -4.38 0.81 15.09
N LEU A 89 -3.22 0.80 14.43
CA LEU A 89 -1.89 0.93 15.05
C LEU A 89 -1.43 2.40 15.21
N GLY A 90 -2.26 3.37 14.80
CA GLY A 90 -1.96 4.79 14.94
C GLY A 90 -1.10 5.39 13.83
N ALA A 91 -0.81 4.65 12.76
CA ALA A 91 -0.01 5.15 11.64
C ALA A 91 -0.75 6.26 10.85
N GLN A 92 0.03 7.15 10.24
CA GLN A 92 -0.48 8.22 9.39
C GLN A 92 -0.84 7.69 7.99
N ALA A 93 -2.01 7.07 7.87
CA ALA A 93 -2.48 6.49 6.62
C ALA A 93 -3.68 7.22 6.00
N ARG A 94 -3.73 7.25 4.67
CA ARG A 94 -4.90 7.64 3.86
C ARG A 94 -5.21 6.56 2.83
N LEU A 95 -6.50 6.26 2.63
CA LEU A 95 -6.97 5.34 1.59
C LEU A 95 -7.92 6.06 0.63
N VAL A 96 -7.66 5.91 -0.66
CA VAL A 96 -8.48 6.40 -1.77
C VAL A 96 -8.93 5.21 -2.61
N MET A 97 -10.24 4.97 -2.66
CA MET A 97 -10.85 3.95 -3.50
C MET A 97 -11.47 4.60 -4.74
N LEU A 98 -11.15 4.10 -5.93
CA LEU A 98 -11.65 4.61 -7.21
C LEU A 98 -12.77 3.68 -7.72
N PRO A 99 -14.06 4.05 -7.59
CA PRO A 99 -15.17 3.10 -7.71
C PRO A 99 -15.32 2.39 -9.06
N LYS A 100 -14.84 3.01 -10.14
CA LYS A 100 -14.99 2.52 -11.52
C LYS A 100 -13.68 2.11 -12.19
N GLU A 101 -12.60 2.06 -11.42
CA GLU A 101 -11.28 1.70 -11.92
C GLU A 101 -10.90 0.28 -11.53
N SER A 102 -10.14 -0.38 -12.40
CA SER A 102 -9.56 -1.70 -12.15
C SER A 102 -8.11 -1.57 -11.66
N HIS A 103 -7.24 -2.53 -12.00
CA HIS A 103 -5.82 -2.51 -11.60
C HIS A 103 -5.09 -1.25 -12.07
N GLY A 104 -5.31 -0.90 -13.35
CA GLY A 104 -4.89 0.36 -13.97
C GLY A 104 -6.03 1.37 -13.99
N TYR A 105 -5.68 2.66 -13.94
CA TYR A 105 -6.65 3.76 -13.92
C TYR A 105 -6.72 4.41 -15.30
N VAL A 106 -7.92 4.56 -15.86
CA VAL A 106 -8.10 5.03 -17.25
C VAL A 106 -9.03 6.23 -17.39
N ALA A 107 -10.03 6.40 -16.52
CA ALA A 107 -10.91 7.56 -16.63
C ALA A 107 -10.11 8.83 -16.31
N LYS A 108 -10.32 9.87 -17.11
CA LYS A 108 -9.63 11.15 -16.96
C LYS A 108 -9.84 11.73 -15.55
N GLU A 109 -11.06 11.65 -15.05
CA GLU A 109 -11.45 12.10 -13.72
C GLU A 109 -10.69 11.34 -12.63
N SER A 110 -10.58 10.02 -12.75
CA SER A 110 -9.81 9.19 -11.82
C SER A 110 -8.33 9.55 -11.85
N ILE A 111 -7.75 9.74 -13.03
CA ILE A 111 -6.33 10.12 -13.18
C ILE A 111 -6.08 11.50 -12.54
N LEU A 112 -6.93 12.49 -12.84
CA LEU A 112 -6.82 13.83 -12.26
C LEU A 112 -6.97 13.80 -10.73
N HIS A 113 -7.91 13.00 -10.21
CA HIS A 113 -8.08 12.83 -8.78
C HIS A 113 -6.85 12.18 -8.12
N VAL A 114 -6.27 11.15 -8.75
CA VAL A 114 -5.03 10.51 -8.28
C VAL A 114 -3.87 11.49 -8.25
N LEU A 115 -3.69 12.29 -9.30
CA LEU A 115 -2.64 13.31 -9.34
C LEU A 115 -2.82 14.34 -8.23
N TRP A 116 -4.06 14.78 -8.00
CA TRP A 116 -4.38 15.70 -6.90
C TRP A 116 -4.09 15.09 -5.53
N GLU A 117 -4.50 13.84 -5.28
CA GLU A 117 -4.22 13.12 -4.03
C GLU A 117 -2.71 13.00 -3.78
N GLN A 118 -1.93 12.69 -4.82
CA GLN A 118 -0.48 12.58 -4.72
C GLN A 118 0.19 13.92 -4.45
N ASP A 119 -0.21 14.97 -5.17
CA ASP A 119 0.30 16.33 -4.99
C ASP A 119 0.07 16.83 -3.56
N GLN A 120 -1.18 16.74 -3.07
CA GLN A 120 -1.52 17.16 -1.72
C GLN A 120 -0.80 16.33 -0.65
N TRP A 121 -0.59 15.03 -0.90
CA TRP A 121 0.18 14.18 0.00
C TRP A 121 1.63 14.61 0.12
N LEU A 122 2.29 14.89 -1.00
CA LEU A 122 3.69 15.32 -1.05
C LEU A 122 3.85 16.74 -0.50
N GLU A 123 2.94 17.66 -0.81
CA GLU A 123 2.92 19.00 -0.23
C GLU A 123 2.87 18.94 1.30
N LYS A 124 2.00 18.08 1.85
CA LYS A 124 1.82 17.97 3.30
C LYS A 124 2.95 17.23 4.02
N HIS A 125 3.40 16.10 3.49
CA HIS A 125 4.27 15.17 4.23
C HIS A 125 5.74 15.21 3.82
N VAL A 126 6.07 15.85 2.69
CA VAL A 126 7.44 15.94 2.19
C VAL A 126 7.90 17.40 2.11
N LYS A 127 7.25 18.23 1.30
CA LYS A 127 7.71 19.60 1.03
C LYS A 127 7.53 20.54 2.22
N ASN A 128 6.35 20.53 2.83
CA ASN A 128 6.04 21.35 4.01
C ASN A 128 6.06 20.52 5.29
N LYS A 129 6.81 19.40 5.32
CA LYS A 129 7.10 18.68 6.55
C LYS A 129 7.80 19.67 7.46
N ASN A 130 7.14 20.08 8.55
CA ASN A 130 7.70 21.04 9.51
C ASN A 130 9.17 20.72 9.75
N THR A 131 10.07 21.53 9.18
CA THR A 131 11.43 21.65 9.70
C THR A 131 11.25 22.32 11.05
N ALA A 132 10.97 21.51 12.07
CA ALA A 132 11.22 21.91 13.43
C ALA A 132 12.72 22.21 13.48
N GLU A 133 13.05 23.50 13.56
CA GLU A 133 14.33 23.96 14.10
C GLU A 133 14.48 23.46 15.55
#